data_AF-A0A973HLZ5-F1
#
_entry.id   AF-A0A973HLZ5-F1
#
_cell.length_a   1.000
_cell.length_b   1.000
_cell.length_c   1.000
_cell.angle_alpha   90.00
_cell.angle_beta   90.00
_cell.angle_gamma   90.00
#
_symmetry.space_group_name_H-M   'P 1'
#
loop_
_entity.id
_entity.type
_entity.pdbx_description
1 polymer ?
#
loop_
_entity_poly.entity_id
_entity_poly.type
_entity_poly.pdbx_seq_one_letter_code
_entity_poly.pdbx_strand_id
1 'polypeptide(L)'
;MKNILFICSRNKWRSRTAEEIFKNIAGLSVRSAGTNSSARRRLTASDVSWADIICTMEKKHLETLKEKFHTEQKNKEIHVLNIPDDYKFMDEELIGLLKDTMELIMANSEKKENNPCPCGTGELYENCCERFYSGKSFPETAEELMRSRYCAYVMNQLDYLVQTTDPKTRDKNLKASLQTSMDQYEWLQLEIISTAMGQKNDKIAKVEFVARYKTKEGLSDHYEVSKFRKFEGHWVYTGTVDE
;
A
#
# COMPACT_ATOMS: atom_id res chain seq x y z
N MET A 1 -12.74 -16.60 -4.53
CA MET A 1 -12.86 -16.12 -5.91
C MET A 1 -12.76 -14.61 -5.83
N LYS A 2 -11.80 -13.99 -6.52
CA LYS A 2 -11.49 -12.55 -6.37
C LYS A 2 -12.16 -11.75 -7.48
N ASN A 3 -12.90 -10.71 -7.12
CA ASN A 3 -13.62 -9.86 -8.06
C ASN A 3 -12.74 -8.69 -8.52
N ILE A 4 -12.43 -8.61 -9.81
CA ILE A 4 -11.55 -7.59 -10.38
C ILE A 4 -12.33 -6.74 -11.39
N LEU A 5 -12.24 -5.42 -11.22
CA LEU A 5 -12.87 -4.44 -12.12
C LEU A 5 -11.81 -3.62 -12.87
N PHE A 6 -11.79 -3.73 -14.19
CA PHE A 6 -10.94 -2.90 -15.05
C PHE A 6 -11.66 -1.67 -15.59
N ILE A 7 -11.04 -0.50 -15.48
CA ILE A 7 -11.64 0.80 -15.84
C ILE A 7 -10.75 1.55 -16.83
N CYS A 8 -11.34 1.97 -17.97
CA CYS A 8 -10.75 2.95 -18.88
C CYS A 8 -11.77 4.03 -19.27
N SER A 9 -11.48 4.90 -20.24
CA SER A 9 -12.43 5.95 -20.64
C SER A 9 -13.73 5.40 -21.22
N ARG A 10 -13.66 4.59 -22.29
CA ARG A 10 -14.81 4.24 -23.14
C ARG A 10 -15.25 2.78 -23.05
N ASN A 11 -14.53 1.93 -22.32
CA ASN A 11 -14.72 0.48 -22.29
C ASN A 11 -14.73 -0.17 -23.70
N LYS A 12 -13.76 0.20 -24.54
CA LYS A 12 -13.66 -0.30 -25.93
C LYS A 12 -12.40 -1.13 -26.17
N TRP A 13 -11.26 -0.68 -25.65
CA TRP A 13 -9.96 -1.30 -25.90
C TRP A 13 -9.38 -1.81 -24.58
N ARG A 14 -8.49 -1.06 -23.92
CA ARG A 14 -7.76 -1.44 -22.70
C ARG A 14 -8.53 -2.25 -21.65
N SER A 15 -9.60 -1.70 -21.06
CA SER A 15 -10.34 -2.43 -20.02
C SER A 15 -11.14 -3.61 -20.55
N ARG A 16 -11.56 -3.57 -21.81
CA ARG A 16 -12.26 -4.67 -22.46
C ARG A 16 -11.31 -5.81 -22.83
N THR A 17 -10.09 -5.49 -23.28
CA THR A 17 -9.00 -6.46 -23.49
C THR A 17 -8.71 -7.19 -22.19
N ALA A 18 -8.54 -6.46 -21.08
CA ALA A 18 -8.29 -7.05 -19.76
C ALA A 18 -9.39 -8.04 -19.33
N GLU A 19 -10.66 -7.64 -19.45
CA GLU A 19 -11.78 -8.55 -19.16
C GLU A 19 -11.77 -9.78 -20.08
N GLU A 20 -11.47 -9.62 -21.37
CA GLU A 20 -11.46 -10.72 -22.32
C GLU A 20 -10.38 -11.76 -22.02
N ILE A 21 -9.18 -11.33 -21.64
CA ILE A 21 -8.06 -12.24 -21.37
C ILE A 21 -8.13 -12.89 -19.98
N PHE A 22 -8.77 -12.24 -19.00
CA PHE A 22 -8.81 -12.73 -17.61
C PHE A 22 -10.12 -13.41 -17.20
N LYS A 23 -11.23 -13.27 -17.96
CA LYS A 23 -12.55 -13.83 -17.59
C LYS A 23 -12.60 -15.35 -17.39
N ASN A 24 -11.66 -16.09 -17.98
CA ASN A 24 -11.62 -17.56 -17.93
C ASN A 24 -10.55 -18.10 -16.98
N ILE A 25 -9.91 -17.25 -16.18
CA ILE A 25 -8.92 -17.69 -15.20
C ILE A 25 -9.65 -18.22 -13.96
N ALA A 26 -9.33 -19.45 -13.58
CA ALA A 26 -9.88 -20.07 -12.38
C ALA A 26 -9.58 -19.21 -11.13
N GLY A 27 -10.59 -19.00 -10.29
CA GLY A 27 -10.46 -18.20 -9.08
C GLY A 27 -10.66 -16.69 -9.27
N LEU A 28 -10.73 -16.20 -10.52
CA LEU A 28 -11.03 -14.79 -10.81
C LEU A 28 -12.46 -14.61 -11.33
N SER A 29 -13.09 -13.52 -10.92
CA SER A 29 -14.29 -12.99 -11.56
C SER A 29 -13.98 -11.59 -12.06
N VAL A 30 -14.17 -11.34 -13.36
CA VAL A 30 -13.67 -10.11 -13.99
C VAL A 30 -14.79 -9.36 -14.67
N ARG A 31 -14.83 -8.04 -14.47
CA ARG A 31 -15.68 -7.10 -15.20
C ARG A 31 -14.85 -5.95 -15.75
N SER A 32 -15.39 -5.29 -16.76
CA SER A 32 -14.86 -4.00 -17.20
C SER A 32 -15.93 -2.93 -17.35
N ALA A 33 -15.50 -1.67 -17.22
CA ALA A 33 -16.37 -0.52 -17.38
C ALA A 33 -15.60 0.71 -17.90
N GLY A 34 -16.35 1.76 -18.24
CA GLY A 34 -15.84 3.03 -18.74
C GLY A 34 -16.33 4.21 -17.93
N THR A 35 -15.47 5.19 -17.66
CA THR A 35 -15.82 6.40 -16.89
C THR A 35 -16.54 7.48 -17.70
N ASN A 36 -16.42 7.44 -19.02
CA ASN A 36 -17.03 8.41 -19.92
C ASN A 36 -18.54 8.15 -20.06
N SER A 37 -19.35 9.22 -20.19
CA SER A 37 -20.80 9.12 -20.43
C SER A 37 -21.15 8.37 -21.72
N SER A 38 -20.23 8.38 -22.70
CA SER A 38 -20.34 7.65 -23.98
C SER A 38 -19.68 6.27 -23.96
N ALA A 39 -19.31 5.74 -22.79
CA ALA A 39 -18.71 4.42 -22.69
C ALA A 39 -19.68 3.31 -23.14
N ARG A 40 -19.13 2.28 -23.80
CA ARG A 40 -19.89 1.08 -24.24
C ARG A 40 -20.65 0.45 -23.08
N ARG A 41 -19.98 0.30 -21.93
CA ARG A 41 -20.56 -0.07 -20.64
C ARG A 41 -20.08 0.96 -19.62
N ARG A 42 -21.00 1.77 -19.11
CA ARG A 42 -20.68 2.80 -18.12
C ARG A 42 -20.40 2.18 -16.76
N LEU A 43 -19.44 2.76 -16.05
CA LEU A 43 -19.16 2.43 -14.66
C LEU A 43 -20.36 2.79 -13.78
N THR A 44 -20.71 1.88 -12.88
CA THR A 44 -21.83 2.02 -11.96
C THR A 44 -21.39 1.79 -10.51
N ALA A 45 -22.18 2.26 -9.55
CA ALA A 45 -21.94 2.01 -8.14
C ALA A 45 -21.94 0.50 -7.81
N SER A 46 -22.78 -0.29 -8.49
CA SER A 46 -22.81 -1.74 -8.29
C SER A 46 -21.56 -2.44 -8.80
N ASP A 47 -20.91 -1.92 -9.85
CA ASP A 47 -19.60 -2.42 -10.29
C ASP A 47 -18.52 -2.16 -9.24
N VAL A 48 -18.46 -0.93 -8.71
CA VAL A 48 -17.47 -0.55 -7.70
C VAL A 48 -17.65 -1.34 -6.42
N SER A 49 -18.89 -1.46 -5.94
CA SER A 49 -19.21 -2.24 -4.74
C SER A 49 -18.91 -3.73 -4.90
N TRP A 50 -19.11 -4.29 -6.09
CA TRP A 50 -18.85 -5.70 -6.40
C TRP A 50 -17.36 -6.06 -6.42
N ALA A 51 -16.48 -5.12 -6.78
CA ALA A 51 -15.06 -5.37 -6.94
C ALA A 51 -14.35 -5.53 -5.58
N ASP A 52 -13.41 -6.46 -5.48
CA ASP A 52 -12.41 -6.51 -4.40
C ASP A 52 -11.21 -5.65 -4.79
N ILE A 53 -10.79 -5.78 -6.06
CA ILE A 53 -9.70 -5.01 -6.67
C ILE A 53 -10.23 -4.18 -7.84
N ILE A 54 -9.82 -2.91 -7.90
CA ILE A 54 -10.14 -2.00 -9.00
C ILE A 54 -8.86 -1.56 -9.71
N CYS A 55 -8.76 -1.89 -10.98
CA CYS A 55 -7.63 -1.54 -11.84
C CYS A 55 -8.02 -0.43 -12.80
N THR A 56 -7.42 0.75 -12.63
CA THR A 56 -7.62 1.91 -13.50
C THR A 56 -6.47 2.05 -14.47
N MET A 57 -6.73 2.30 -15.76
CA MET A 57 -5.63 2.36 -16.75
C MET A 57 -4.70 3.57 -16.55
N GLU A 58 -5.24 4.68 -16.04
CA GLU A 58 -4.52 5.95 -15.93
C GLU A 58 -5.09 6.74 -14.74
N LYS A 59 -4.30 7.67 -14.21
CA LYS A 59 -4.67 8.51 -13.05
C LYS A 59 -6.00 9.25 -13.24
N LYS A 60 -6.31 9.76 -14.44
CA LYS A 60 -7.58 10.45 -14.73
C LYS A 60 -8.82 9.57 -14.48
N HIS A 61 -8.69 8.26 -14.68
CA HIS A 61 -9.77 7.31 -14.41
C HIS A 61 -9.96 7.11 -12.90
N LEU A 62 -8.86 7.08 -12.12
CA LEU A 62 -8.90 7.05 -10.66
C LEU A 62 -9.55 8.31 -10.10
N GLU A 63 -9.19 9.49 -10.61
CA GLU A 63 -9.77 10.76 -10.19
C GLU A 63 -11.29 10.76 -10.43
N THR A 64 -11.73 10.32 -11.62
CA THR A 64 -13.16 10.18 -11.92
C THR A 64 -13.86 9.16 -11.01
N LEU A 65 -13.20 8.04 -10.68
CA LEU A 65 -13.73 7.04 -9.75
C LEU A 65 -13.93 7.64 -8.36
N LYS A 66 -12.94 8.35 -7.83
CA LYS A 66 -12.98 8.97 -6.50
C LYS A 66 -14.02 10.10 -6.41
N GLU A 67 -14.19 10.86 -7.49
CA GLU A 67 -15.18 11.95 -7.56
C GLU A 67 -16.61 11.40 -7.57
N LYS A 68 -16.90 10.40 -8.42
CA LYS A 68 -18.27 9.94 -8.67
C LYS A 68 -18.73 8.80 -7.75
N PHE A 69 -17.80 8.04 -7.18
CA PHE A 69 -18.08 6.83 -6.40
C PHE A 69 -17.32 6.84 -5.06
N HIS A 70 -17.20 8.03 -4.44
CA HIS A 70 -16.43 8.27 -3.22
C HIS A 70 -16.74 7.26 -2.11
N THR A 71 -18.02 6.95 -1.92
CA THR A 71 -18.52 6.06 -0.86
C THR A 71 -18.15 4.60 -1.14
N GLU A 72 -18.42 4.13 -2.34
CA GLU A 72 -18.26 2.72 -2.74
C GLU A 72 -16.79 2.30 -2.84
N GLN A 73 -15.90 3.23 -3.19
CA GLN A 73 -14.48 2.94 -3.36
C GLN A 73 -13.66 2.94 -2.06
N LYS A 74 -14.22 3.42 -0.94
CA LYS A 74 -13.46 3.80 0.27
C LYS A 74 -12.55 2.69 0.84
N ASN A 75 -12.94 1.42 0.68
CA ASN A 75 -12.22 0.26 1.22
C ASN A 75 -11.78 -0.71 0.12
N LYS A 76 -11.70 -0.26 -1.13
CA LYS A 76 -11.31 -1.11 -2.25
C LYS A 76 -9.81 -1.06 -2.44
N GLU A 77 -9.22 -2.19 -2.83
CA GLU A 77 -7.83 -2.19 -3.29
C GLU A 77 -7.79 -1.61 -4.70
N ILE A 78 -7.15 -0.44 -4.86
CA ILE A 78 -7.17 0.30 -6.13
C ILE A 78 -5.75 0.44 -6.69
N HIS A 79 -5.56 0.01 -7.94
CA HIS A 79 -4.30 0.07 -8.67
C HIS A 79 -4.42 0.95 -9.92
N VAL A 80 -3.43 1.80 -10.15
CA VAL A 80 -3.29 2.57 -11.41
C VAL A 80 -2.23 1.89 -12.25
N LEU A 81 -2.63 1.30 -13.38
CA LEU A 81 -1.74 0.48 -14.21
C LEU A 81 -0.77 1.31 -15.07
N ASN A 82 -1.03 2.61 -15.23
CA ASN A 82 -0.26 3.54 -16.08
C ASN A 82 -0.12 3.06 -17.55
N ILE A 83 -1.18 2.47 -18.09
CA ILE A 83 -1.23 2.01 -19.49
C ILE A 83 -1.82 3.14 -20.37
N PRO A 84 -1.04 3.75 -21.28
CA PRO A 84 -1.48 4.88 -22.12
C PRO A 84 -2.60 4.48 -23.10
N ASP A 85 -3.29 5.46 -23.68
CA ASP A 85 -4.47 5.24 -24.55
C ASP A 85 -4.12 5.03 -26.04
N ASP A 86 -3.03 4.32 -26.30
CA ASP A 86 -2.47 4.16 -27.67
C ASP A 86 -2.71 2.76 -28.26
N TYR A 87 -3.47 1.92 -27.56
CA TYR A 87 -3.67 0.51 -27.90
C TYR A 87 -5.07 0.22 -28.44
N LYS A 88 -5.12 -0.70 -29.41
CA LYS A 88 -6.38 -1.27 -29.92
C LYS A 88 -6.83 -2.46 -29.06
N PHE A 89 -8.06 -2.90 -29.28
CA PHE A 89 -8.58 -4.11 -28.63
C PHE A 89 -7.73 -5.32 -29.03
N MET A 90 -7.35 -6.15 -28.06
CA MET A 90 -6.51 -7.35 -28.22
C MET A 90 -5.12 -7.10 -28.85
N ASP A 91 -4.59 -5.89 -28.72
CA ASP A 91 -3.20 -5.59 -29.06
C ASP A 91 -2.22 -6.42 -28.20
N GLU A 92 -1.18 -7.00 -28.81
CA GLU A 92 -0.26 -7.93 -28.14
C GLU A 92 0.57 -7.27 -27.04
N GLU A 93 1.03 -6.04 -27.26
CA GLU A 93 1.83 -5.30 -26.28
C GLU A 93 0.96 -4.95 -25.06
N LEU A 94 -0.28 -4.51 -25.31
CA LEU A 94 -1.27 -4.28 -24.27
C LEU A 94 -1.55 -5.55 -23.45
N ILE A 95 -1.66 -6.71 -24.10
CA ILE A 95 -1.88 -7.99 -23.41
C ILE A 95 -0.69 -8.32 -22.51
N GLY A 96 0.55 -8.12 -22.99
CA GLY A 96 1.77 -8.30 -22.20
C GLY A 96 1.75 -7.43 -20.93
N LEU A 97 1.59 -6.11 -21.10
CA LEU A 97 1.51 -5.16 -19.99
C LEU A 97 0.43 -5.51 -18.97
N LEU A 98 -0.76 -5.90 -19.44
CA LEU A 98 -1.86 -6.30 -18.56
C LEU A 98 -1.53 -7.55 -17.75
N LYS A 99 -0.91 -8.57 -18.37
CA LYS A 99 -0.50 -9.80 -17.69
C LYS A 99 0.55 -9.54 -16.62
N ASP A 100 1.61 -8.82 -16.98
CA ASP A 100 2.71 -8.51 -16.05
C ASP A 100 2.20 -7.72 -14.84
N THR A 101 1.35 -6.72 -15.09
CA THR A 101 0.78 -5.92 -14.00
C THR A 101 -0.17 -6.76 -13.13
N MET A 102 -0.96 -7.65 -13.74
CA MET A 102 -1.88 -8.51 -13.00
C MET A 102 -1.12 -9.52 -12.12
N GLU A 103 -0.05 -10.10 -12.63
CA GLU A 103 0.83 -11.01 -11.88
C GLU A 103 1.40 -10.29 -10.63
N LEU A 104 1.92 -9.08 -10.81
CA LEU A 104 2.45 -8.26 -9.71
C LEU A 104 1.36 -7.95 -8.66
N ILE A 105 0.16 -7.58 -9.10
CA ILE A 105 -0.96 -7.27 -8.20
C ILE A 105 -1.37 -8.51 -7.41
N MET A 106 -1.53 -9.67 -8.07
CA MET A 106 -1.91 -10.91 -7.41
C MET A 106 -0.85 -11.36 -6.39
N ALA A 107 0.43 -11.33 -6.76
CA ALA A 107 1.52 -11.68 -5.86
C ALA A 107 1.56 -10.78 -4.60
N ASN A 108 1.30 -9.48 -4.75
CA ASN A 108 1.24 -8.55 -3.62
C ASN A 108 -0.03 -8.72 -2.78
N SER A 109 -1.15 -9.06 -3.41
CA SER A 109 -2.41 -9.41 -2.74
C SER A 109 -2.25 -10.67 -1.87
N GLU A 110 -1.65 -11.73 -2.42
CA GLU A 110 -1.40 -12.98 -1.68
C GLU A 110 -0.44 -12.79 -0.51
N LYS A 111 0.58 -11.93 -0.68
CA LYS A 111 1.46 -11.53 0.42
C LYS A 111 0.74 -10.82 1.57
N LYS A 112 -0.44 -10.25 1.34
CA LYS A 112 -1.22 -9.54 2.38
C LYS A 112 -2.23 -10.43 3.10
N GLU A 113 -2.95 -11.29 2.38
CA GLU A 113 -4.14 -11.99 2.91
C GLU A 113 -3.82 -13.14 3.89
N ASN A 114 -2.62 -13.72 3.87
CA ASN A 114 -2.29 -14.89 4.72
C ASN A 114 -0.90 -14.87 5.38
N ASN A 115 -0.19 -13.75 5.31
CA ASN A 115 1.14 -13.69 5.94
C ASN A 115 1.09 -13.01 7.31
N PRO A 116 1.86 -13.55 8.28
CA PRO A 116 2.22 -12.83 9.47
C PRO A 116 2.77 -11.46 9.11
N CYS A 117 2.42 -10.46 9.92
CA CYS A 117 2.89 -9.10 9.75
C CYS A 117 4.42 -9.08 9.83
N PRO A 118 5.12 -8.44 8.87
CA PRO A 118 6.57 -8.34 8.87
C PRO A 118 7.16 -7.71 10.14
N CYS A 119 6.37 -6.96 10.91
CA CYS A 119 6.83 -6.32 12.14
C CYS A 119 7.14 -7.27 13.31
N GLY A 120 7.01 -8.59 13.11
CA GLY A 120 7.47 -9.60 14.06
C GLY A 120 6.51 -9.89 15.21
N THR A 121 5.25 -9.46 15.14
CA THR A 121 4.22 -9.79 16.15
C THR A 121 3.65 -11.20 16.00
N GLY A 122 3.74 -11.80 14.81
CA GLY A 122 3.10 -13.06 14.47
C GLY A 122 1.63 -12.94 14.08
N GLU A 123 1.00 -11.79 14.34
CA GLU A 123 -0.37 -11.48 13.93
C GLU A 123 -0.50 -11.35 12.41
N LEU A 124 -1.67 -11.62 11.85
CA LEU A 124 -1.94 -11.38 10.43
C LEU A 124 -1.77 -9.90 10.08
N TYR A 125 -1.19 -9.62 8.92
CA TYR A 125 -0.90 -8.25 8.45
C TYR A 125 -2.10 -7.30 8.56
N GLU A 126 -3.29 -7.76 8.15
CA GLU A 126 -4.55 -7.01 8.17
C GLU A 126 -4.97 -6.57 9.59
N ASN A 127 -4.71 -7.42 10.58
CA ASN A 127 -5.09 -7.18 11.97
C ASN A 127 -3.99 -6.43 12.76
N CYS A 128 -2.79 -6.33 12.18
CA CYS A 128 -1.61 -5.77 12.84
C CYS A 128 -1.29 -4.35 12.35
N CYS A 129 -0.56 -4.20 11.23
CA CYS A 129 -0.09 -2.89 10.78
C CYS A 129 -0.99 -2.25 9.71
N GLU A 130 -1.70 -3.05 8.89
CA GLU A 130 -2.60 -2.53 7.84
C GLU A 130 -3.69 -1.63 8.41
N ARG A 131 -4.23 -1.98 9.58
CA ARG A 131 -5.26 -1.18 10.27
C ARG A 131 -4.82 0.27 10.56
N PHE A 132 -3.53 0.54 10.63
CA PHE A 132 -2.99 1.89 10.81
C PHE A 132 -2.84 2.63 9.48
N TYR A 133 -2.53 1.92 8.40
CA TYR A 133 -2.38 2.50 7.05
C TYR A 133 -3.73 2.81 6.42
N SER A 134 -4.72 1.95 6.66
CA SER A 134 -6.11 2.14 6.21
C SER A 134 -6.89 3.16 7.04
N GLY A 135 -6.30 3.69 8.12
CA GLY A 135 -6.93 4.65 9.01
C GLY A 135 -8.04 4.06 9.88
N LYS A 136 -8.13 2.73 10.01
CA LYS A 136 -9.09 2.05 10.90
C LYS A 136 -8.76 2.28 12.38
N SER A 137 -7.49 2.51 12.71
CA SER A 137 -7.00 2.75 14.06
C SER A 137 -5.68 3.54 14.05
N PHE A 138 -5.22 3.96 15.23
CA PHE A 138 -3.89 4.56 15.42
C PHE A 138 -3.07 3.74 16.42
N PRO A 139 -1.74 3.73 16.33
CA PRO A 139 -0.89 3.11 17.35
C PRO A 139 -1.16 3.72 18.73
N GLU A 140 -1.50 2.89 19.72
CA GLU A 140 -1.74 3.34 21.10
C GLU A 140 -0.43 3.41 21.89
N THR A 141 0.57 2.60 21.50
CA THR A 141 1.90 2.58 22.10
C THR A 141 2.99 3.02 21.12
N ALA A 142 4.14 3.46 21.65
CA ALA A 142 5.31 3.79 20.83
C ALA A 142 5.90 2.55 20.14
N GLU A 143 5.83 1.37 20.77
CA GLU A 143 6.26 0.12 20.15
C GLU A 143 5.37 -0.26 18.96
N GLU A 144 4.05 -0.13 19.08
CA GLU A 144 3.15 -0.34 17.94
C GLU A 144 3.49 0.60 16.78
N LEU A 145 3.81 1.87 17.08
CA LEU A 145 4.23 2.82 16.05
C LEU A 145 5.59 2.44 15.45
N MET A 146 6.55 2.02 16.26
CA MET A 146 7.84 1.56 15.76
C MET A 146 7.64 0.39 14.79
N ARG A 147 6.92 -0.64 15.23
CA ARG A 147 6.61 -1.85 14.45
C ARG A 147 5.87 -1.52 13.15
N SER A 148 4.87 -0.65 13.20
CA SER A 148 4.13 -0.22 12.02
C SER A 148 4.97 0.64 11.07
N ARG A 149 5.92 1.43 11.56
CA ARG A 149 6.88 2.15 10.72
C ARG A 149 7.85 1.19 10.04
N TYR A 150 8.39 0.20 10.74
CA TYR A 150 9.19 -0.85 10.11
C TYR A 150 8.42 -1.56 8.99
N CYS A 151 7.19 -2.02 9.28
CA CYS A 151 6.36 -2.69 8.29
C CYS A 151 5.99 -1.76 7.12
N ALA A 152 5.97 -0.44 7.32
CA ALA A 152 5.74 0.52 6.26
C ALA A 152 6.92 0.60 5.27
N TYR A 153 8.16 0.36 5.71
CA TYR A 153 9.30 0.17 4.80
C TYR A 153 9.13 -1.11 3.98
N VAL A 154 8.78 -2.23 4.62
CA VAL A 154 8.59 -3.51 3.93
C VAL A 154 7.45 -3.45 2.90
N MET A 155 6.34 -2.79 3.25
CA MET A 155 5.11 -2.76 2.45
C MET A 155 4.95 -1.49 1.59
N ASN A 156 6.04 -0.72 1.44
CA ASN A 156 6.11 0.52 0.66
C ASN A 156 5.00 1.53 0.98
N GLN A 157 4.70 1.73 2.28
CA GLN A 157 3.69 2.66 2.77
C GLN A 157 4.31 4.05 3.05
N LEU A 158 4.83 4.67 2.00
CA LEU A 158 5.61 5.91 2.09
C LEU A 158 4.85 7.06 2.77
N ASP A 159 3.57 7.25 2.43
CA ASP A 159 2.78 8.34 3.01
C ASP A 159 2.56 8.15 4.52
N TYR A 160 2.48 6.90 5.00
CA TYR A 160 2.37 6.61 6.43
C TYR A 160 3.65 7.00 7.19
N LEU A 161 4.82 6.70 6.64
CA LEU A 161 6.10 7.09 7.25
C LEU A 161 6.25 8.60 7.35
N VAL A 162 5.85 9.32 6.30
CA VAL A 162 5.82 10.78 6.32
C VAL A 162 4.88 11.24 7.42
N GLN A 163 3.62 10.81 7.41
CA GLN A 163 2.59 11.23 8.38
C GLN A 163 2.98 10.98 9.84
N THR A 164 3.64 9.85 10.12
CA THR A 164 4.06 9.46 11.47
C THR A 164 5.45 9.98 11.87
N THR A 165 6.10 10.77 11.03
CA THR A 165 7.29 11.55 11.41
C THR A 165 6.85 12.89 11.97
N ASP A 166 7.44 13.28 13.11
CA ASP A 166 7.11 14.52 13.81
C ASP A 166 7.16 15.74 12.86
N PRO A 167 6.05 16.51 12.73
CA PRO A 167 6.03 17.70 11.88
C PRO A 167 7.12 18.73 12.19
N LYS A 168 7.61 18.79 13.43
CA LYS A 168 8.70 19.70 13.83
C LYS A 168 10.07 19.27 13.30
N THR A 169 10.29 17.97 13.12
CA THR A 169 11.57 17.41 12.63
C THR A 169 11.50 16.91 11.20
N ARG A 170 10.33 17.02 10.56
CA ARG A 170 10.10 16.57 9.19
C ARG A 170 10.87 17.44 8.18
N ASP A 171 11.90 16.86 7.58
CA ASP A 171 12.62 17.48 6.47
C ASP A 171 11.72 17.65 5.23
N LYS A 172 11.92 18.72 4.45
CA LYS A 172 11.15 18.98 3.22
C LYS A 172 11.35 17.88 2.16
N ASN A 173 12.51 17.25 2.15
CA ASN A 173 12.88 16.16 1.26
C ASN A 173 12.64 14.77 1.86
N LEU A 174 11.99 14.67 3.03
CA LEU A 174 11.79 13.39 3.73
C LEU A 174 11.17 12.32 2.83
N LYS A 175 10.17 12.68 2.02
CA LYS A 175 9.53 11.71 1.13
C LYS A 175 10.51 11.12 0.11
N ALA A 176 11.40 11.94 -0.43
CA ALA A 176 12.41 11.50 -1.38
C ALA A 176 13.49 10.65 -0.70
N SER A 177 13.96 11.04 0.50
CA SER A 177 14.96 10.25 1.23
C SER A 177 14.42 8.89 1.67
N LEU A 178 13.16 8.82 2.13
CA LEU A 178 12.50 7.56 2.48
C LEU A 178 12.39 6.63 1.26
N GLN A 179 12.01 7.15 0.10
CA GLN A 179 11.92 6.35 -1.12
C GLN A 179 13.28 5.76 -1.50
N THR A 180 14.34 6.58 -1.48
CA THR A 180 15.71 6.10 -1.74
C THR A 180 16.11 4.97 -0.79
N SER A 181 15.81 5.10 0.50
CA SER A 181 16.11 4.03 1.47
C SER A 181 15.32 2.74 1.18
N MET A 182 14.03 2.84 0.83
CA MET A 182 13.22 1.66 0.49
C MET A 182 13.77 0.92 -0.73
N ASP A 183 14.33 1.64 -1.70
CA ASP A 183 14.86 1.03 -2.92
C ASP A 183 16.25 0.39 -2.71
N GLN A 184 16.96 0.77 -1.63
CA GLN A 184 18.30 0.28 -1.31
C GLN A 184 18.33 -0.96 -0.42
N TYR A 185 17.32 -1.12 0.44
CA TYR A 185 17.33 -2.13 1.50
C TYR A 185 16.14 -3.09 1.36
N GLU A 186 16.43 -4.38 1.23
CA GLU A 186 15.44 -5.44 1.41
C GLU A 186 15.35 -5.77 2.91
N TRP A 187 14.32 -5.25 3.59
CA TRP A 187 14.08 -5.49 5.01
C TRP A 187 13.52 -6.88 5.26
N LEU A 188 14.11 -7.62 6.21
CA LEU A 188 13.85 -9.05 6.41
C LEU A 188 13.21 -9.36 7.76
N GLN A 189 13.70 -8.76 8.84
CA GLN A 189 13.21 -9.02 10.19
C GLN A 189 13.31 -7.80 11.09
N LEU A 190 12.40 -7.69 12.05
CA LEU A 190 12.46 -6.76 13.16
C LEU A 190 12.45 -7.51 14.49
N GLU A 191 13.34 -7.10 15.39
CA GLU A 191 13.36 -7.50 16.80
C GLU A 191 13.32 -6.26 17.69
N ILE A 192 12.34 -6.17 18.59
CA ILE A 192 12.30 -5.13 19.63
C ILE A 192 13.11 -5.63 20.82
N ILE A 193 14.14 -4.89 21.20
CA ILE A 193 15.01 -5.23 22.32
C ILE A 193 14.44 -4.66 23.62
N SER A 194 14.07 -3.37 23.62
CA SER A 194 13.51 -2.74 24.81
C SER A 194 12.62 -1.54 24.46
N THR A 195 11.64 -1.27 25.33
CA THR A 195 10.78 -0.08 25.25
C THR A 195 10.82 0.65 26.59
N ALA A 196 11.21 1.93 26.58
CA ALA A 196 11.18 2.80 27.75
C ALA A 196 10.00 3.79 27.62
N MET A 197 9.08 3.75 28.60
CA MET A 197 7.79 4.45 28.56
C MET A 197 6.93 3.99 27.37
N GLY A 198 6.30 4.91 26.63
CA GLY A 198 5.60 4.59 25.39
C GLY A 198 4.25 3.91 25.53
N GLN A 199 3.67 3.83 26.73
CA GLN A 199 2.32 3.33 26.93
C GLN A 199 1.27 4.38 26.59
N LYS A 200 -0.01 3.99 26.52
CA LYS A 200 -1.13 4.85 26.11
C LYS A 200 -1.18 6.22 26.81
N ASN A 201 -0.77 6.31 28.07
CA ASN A 201 -0.82 7.55 28.85
C ASN A 201 0.53 8.30 28.90
N ASP A 202 1.59 7.72 28.36
CA ASP A 202 2.89 8.38 28.27
C ASP A 202 2.89 9.46 27.18
N LYS A 203 3.87 10.36 27.29
CA LYS A 203 4.05 11.48 26.35
C LYS A 203 5.32 11.39 25.51
N ILE A 204 6.27 10.59 25.95
CA ILE A 204 7.56 10.33 25.29
C ILE A 204 7.87 8.85 25.40
N ALA A 205 8.72 8.36 24.51
CA ALA A 205 9.22 6.99 24.58
C ALA A 205 10.58 6.87 23.90
N LYS A 206 11.28 5.79 24.25
CA LYS A 206 12.37 5.25 23.44
C LYS A 206 12.09 3.79 23.13
N VAL A 207 12.38 3.38 21.91
CA VAL A 207 12.29 1.97 21.48
C VAL A 207 13.62 1.58 20.89
N GLU A 208 14.25 0.57 21.49
CA GLU A 208 15.49 -0.04 21.04
C GLU A 208 15.17 -1.30 20.25
N PHE A 209 15.81 -1.45 19.09
CA PHE A 209 15.50 -2.55 18.18
C PHE A 209 16.69 -2.92 17.29
N VAL A 210 16.55 -4.10 16.68
CA VAL A 210 17.42 -4.59 15.61
C VAL A 210 16.56 -4.84 14.37
N ALA A 211 16.94 -4.25 13.24
CA ALA A 211 16.29 -4.48 11.97
C ALA A 211 17.28 -5.13 11.00
N ARG A 212 16.98 -6.37 10.60
CA ARG A 212 17.79 -7.13 9.64
C ARG A 212 17.40 -6.76 8.21
N TYR A 213 18.39 -6.55 7.36
CA TYR A 213 18.20 -6.21 5.97
C TYR A 213 19.24 -6.86 5.06
N LYS A 214 18.98 -6.82 3.76
CA LYS A 214 19.88 -7.26 2.71
C LYS A 214 20.13 -6.14 1.71
N THR A 215 21.38 -5.98 1.31
CA THR A 215 21.82 -5.10 0.21
C THR A 215 22.51 -5.93 -0.87
N LYS A 216 23.06 -5.26 -1.89
CA LYS A 216 23.94 -5.90 -2.88
C LYS A 216 25.22 -6.48 -2.26
N GLU A 217 25.62 -5.99 -1.09
CA GLU A 217 26.85 -6.38 -0.40
C GLU A 217 26.64 -7.58 0.52
N GLY A 218 25.39 -7.86 0.91
CA GLY A 218 25.05 -9.02 1.74
C GLY A 218 23.99 -8.73 2.79
N LEU A 219 23.91 -9.61 3.78
CA LEU A 219 23.04 -9.48 4.95
C LEU A 219 23.73 -8.63 6.02
N SER A 220 22.97 -7.74 6.66
CA SER A 220 23.44 -6.91 7.78
C SER A 220 22.30 -6.58 8.74
N ASP A 221 22.66 -6.10 9.93
CA ASP A 221 21.73 -5.73 10.99
C ASP A 221 21.89 -4.22 11.30
N HIS A 222 20.77 -3.52 11.47
CA HIS A 222 20.72 -2.12 11.91
C HIS A 222 20.26 -2.06 13.37
N TYR A 223 21.13 -1.55 14.23
CA TYR A 223 20.85 -1.36 15.66
C TYR A 223 20.49 0.10 15.90
N GLU A 224 19.38 0.35 16.59
CA GLU A 224 18.92 1.72 16.82
C GLU A 224 18.11 1.88 18.11
N VAL A 225 18.28 3.03 18.77
CA VAL A 225 17.34 3.53 19.76
C VAL A 225 16.58 4.72 19.17
N SER A 226 15.34 4.47 18.76
CA SER A 226 14.41 5.47 18.23
C SER A 226 13.73 6.26 19.35
N LYS A 227 13.49 7.56 19.16
CA LYS A 227 12.72 8.44 20.05
C LYS A 227 11.34 8.72 19.50
N PHE A 228 10.35 8.77 20.39
CA PHE A 228 8.97 9.10 20.08
C PHE A 228 8.38 10.09 21.06
N ARG A 229 7.37 10.83 20.61
CA ARG A 229 6.52 11.65 21.49
C ARG A 229 5.07 11.65 21.04
N LYS A 230 4.16 12.05 21.92
CA LYS A 230 2.80 12.38 21.52
C LYS A 230 2.71 13.76 20.86
N PHE A 231 2.03 13.82 19.73
CA PHE A 231 1.63 15.03 19.03
C PHE A 231 0.13 14.91 18.70
N GLU A 232 -0.67 15.86 19.17
CA GLU A 232 -2.14 15.86 18.96
C GLU A 232 -2.80 14.51 19.32
N GLY A 233 -2.37 13.91 20.44
CA GLY A 233 -2.90 12.64 20.94
C GLY A 233 -2.27 11.37 20.35
N HIS A 234 -1.51 11.49 19.25
CA HIS A 234 -0.94 10.37 18.50
C HIS A 234 0.58 10.29 18.67
N TRP A 235 1.13 9.08 18.65
CA TRP A 235 2.58 8.89 18.64
C TRP A 235 3.18 9.36 17.31
N VAL A 236 4.34 10.03 17.36
CA VAL A 236 5.16 10.39 16.20
C VAL A 236 6.63 10.10 16.47
N TYR A 237 7.36 9.70 15.43
CA TYR A 237 8.80 9.48 15.44
C TYR A 237 9.55 10.81 15.38
N THR A 238 10.52 11.02 16.28
CA THR A 238 11.24 12.29 16.39
C THR A 238 12.71 12.22 15.95
N GLY A 239 13.24 11.03 15.69
CA GLY A 239 14.66 10.82 15.40
C GLY A 239 15.28 9.73 16.28
N THR A 240 16.58 9.53 16.15
CA THR A 240 17.37 8.58 16.92
C THR A 240 17.95 9.21 18.19
N VAL A 241 18.40 8.38 19.13
CA VAL A 241 19.33 8.81 20.18
C VAL A 241 20.71 8.93 19.53
N ASP A 242 21.25 10.14 19.48
CA ASP A 242 22.68 10.33 19.20
C ASP A 242 23.47 9.83 20.41
N GLU A 243 24.54 9.07 20.16
CA GLU A 243 25.51 8.68 21.20
C GLU A 243 26.25 9.88 21.78
#